data_AF-A0A8S1UK36-F1
#
_entry.id   AF-A0A8S1UK36-F1
#
_cell.length_a   1.000
_cell.length_b   1.000
_cell.length_c   1.000
_cell.angle_alpha   90.00
_cell.angle_beta   90.00
_cell.angle_gamma   90.00
#
_symmetry.space_group_name_H-M   'P 1'
#
loop_
_entity.id
_entity.type
_entity.pdbx_description
1 polymer ?
#
loop_
_entity_poly.entity_id
_entity_poly.type
_entity_poly.pdbx_seq_one_letter_code
_entity_poly.pdbx_strand_id
1 'polypeptide(L)'
;MIEEEFIKLFQNNEVELQTIDQKQIDQESIQESALRKIRKKELSNMLKDLSWDDRYEWLLYQKNKGNKLFYQQQYDRAIQVYDEMALALDLQNTAERNEIMKQDFQYPIIFNLALCYKKKKDYARASKFYDMGIKMYPSPRYILRRGYFHFDIQEYDKVQSDLSLVTNINEYPDLQEDYYDLKQKLNEALKKDKELYQRMFQQNSQSDDEQQTKLSKLDQLYEWCKNQFSRIFGCRRLFEDDESDDDDESDPKKFLENK
;
A
#
# COMPACT_ATOMS: atom_id res chain seq x y z
N MET A 1 36.86 28.60 20.87
CA MET A 1 35.88 29.68 20.60
C MET A 1 35.72 29.95 19.10
N ILE A 2 36.78 30.16 18.33
CA ILE A 2 36.67 30.54 16.90
C ILE A 2 36.09 29.42 16.01
N GLU A 3 36.41 28.15 16.29
CA GLU A 3 35.89 27.00 15.52
C GLU A 3 34.39 26.76 15.72
N GLU A 4 33.86 27.00 16.92
CA GLU A 4 32.43 26.83 17.22
C GLU A 4 31.56 27.92 16.57
N GLU A 5 32.07 29.15 16.47
CA GLU A 5 31.41 30.23 15.73
C GLU A 5 31.39 29.95 14.22
N PHE A 6 32.47 29.38 13.69
CA PHE A 6 32.57 29.04 12.27
C PHE A 6 31.62 27.91 11.88
N ILE A 7 31.51 26.86 12.72
CA ILE A 7 30.56 25.76 12.52
C ILE A 7 29.10 26.25 12.59
N LYS A 8 28.77 27.13 13.54
CA LYS A 8 27.44 27.73 13.65
C LYS A 8 27.08 28.59 12.43
N LEU A 9 28.03 29.36 11.90
CA LEU A 9 27.82 30.16 10.69
C LEU A 9 27.57 29.28 9.46
N PHE A 10 28.30 28.17 9.33
CA PHE A 10 28.13 27.22 8.23
C PHE A 10 26.77 26.50 8.29
N GLN A 11 26.38 26.02 9.48
CA GLN A 11 25.08 25.37 9.69
C GLN A 11 23.91 26.33 9.46
N ASN A 12 24.02 27.59 9.90
CA ASN A 12 22.99 28.60 9.68
C ASN A 12 22.83 28.93 8.19
N ASN A 13 23.93 29.02 7.44
CA ASN A 13 23.90 29.27 6.00
C ASN A 13 23.30 28.10 5.20
N GLU A 14 23.59 26.85 5.58
CA GLU A 14 22.97 25.66 4.95
C GLU A 14 21.46 25.61 5.19
N VAL A 15 21.02 25.91 6.42
CA VAL A 15 19.59 25.98 6.75
C VAL A 15 18.90 27.12 5.99
N GLU A 16 19.53 28.29 5.88
CA GLU A 16 18.98 29.40 5.09
C GLU A 16 18.85 29.05 3.61
N LEU A 17 19.86 28.42 2.99
CA LEU A 17 19.81 27.94 1.61
C LEU A 17 18.69 26.91 1.40
N GLN A 18 18.57 25.93 2.30
CA GLN A 18 17.47 24.94 2.24
C GLN A 18 16.10 25.59 2.38
N THR A 19 15.95 26.61 3.23
CA THR A 19 14.68 27.33 3.37
C THR A 19 14.35 28.23 2.18
N ILE A 20 15.34 28.78 1.47
CA ILE A 20 15.15 29.57 0.25
C ILE A 20 14.72 28.64 -0.90
N ASP A 21 15.39 27.50 -1.08
CA ASP A 21 15.03 26.50 -2.09
C ASP A 21 13.61 25.97 -1.84
N GLN A 22 13.26 25.65 -0.59
CA GLN A 22 11.90 25.19 -0.25
C GLN A 22 10.84 26.26 -0.52
N LYS A 23 11.11 27.54 -0.19
CA LYS A 23 10.19 28.65 -0.50
C LYS A 23 10.01 28.87 -1.99
N GLN A 24 11.05 28.69 -2.79
CA GLN A 24 10.95 28.79 -4.25
C GLN A 24 10.13 27.64 -4.84
N ILE A 25 10.36 26.41 -4.37
CA ILE A 25 9.57 25.22 -4.75
C ILE A 25 8.09 25.42 -4.40
N ASP A 26 7.79 25.95 -3.21
CA ASP A 26 6.42 26.21 -2.77
C ASP A 26 5.75 27.31 -3.62
N GLN A 27 6.50 28.36 -4.00
CA GLN A 27 6.00 29.40 -4.90
C GLN A 27 5.72 28.88 -6.31
N GLU A 28 6.61 28.07 -6.88
CA GLU A 28 6.41 27.42 -8.18
C GLU A 28 5.20 26.48 -8.16
N SER A 29 5.02 25.71 -7.08
CA SER A 29 3.85 24.86 -6.88
C SER A 29 2.53 25.65 -6.83
N ILE A 30 2.54 26.79 -6.13
CA ILE A 30 1.38 27.69 -6.06
C ILE A 30 1.06 28.26 -7.45
N GLN A 31 2.08 28.72 -8.19
CA GLN A 31 1.90 29.24 -9.55
C GLN A 31 1.36 28.18 -10.51
N GLU A 32 1.87 26.95 -10.46
CA GLU A 32 1.39 25.85 -11.29
C GLU A 32 -0.07 25.50 -10.97
N SER A 33 -0.43 25.51 -9.68
CA SER A 33 -1.82 25.28 -9.25
C SER A 33 -2.77 26.37 -9.73
N ALA A 34 -2.33 27.63 -9.78
CA ALA A 34 -3.11 28.76 -10.25
C ALA A 34 -3.29 28.71 -11.77
N LEU A 35 -2.22 28.44 -12.52
CA LEU A 35 -2.25 28.22 -13.97
C LEU A 35 -3.19 27.07 -14.34
N ARG A 36 -3.17 25.99 -13.56
CA ARG A 36 -4.09 24.86 -13.75
C ARG A 36 -5.55 25.27 -13.57
N LYS A 37 -5.88 26.10 -12.58
CA LYS A 37 -7.25 26.61 -12.39
C LYS A 37 -7.69 27.51 -13.55
N ILE A 38 -6.81 28.40 -14.02
CA ILE A 38 -7.09 29.28 -15.15
C ILE A 38 -7.35 28.44 -16.41
N ARG A 39 -6.46 27.49 -16.72
CA ARG A 39 -6.63 26.59 -17.86
C ARG A 39 -7.94 25.80 -17.80
N LYS A 40 -8.30 25.26 -16.62
CA LYS A 40 -9.58 24.56 -16.45
C LYS A 40 -10.78 25.46 -16.74
N LYS A 41 -10.72 26.73 -16.33
CA LYS A 41 -11.78 27.71 -16.59
C LYS A 41 -11.88 28.06 -18.08
N GLU A 42 -10.76 28.31 -18.74
CA GLU A 42 -10.69 28.58 -20.17
C GLU A 42 -11.21 27.39 -20.98
N LEU A 43 -10.77 26.18 -20.62
CA LEU A 43 -11.22 24.95 -21.26
C LEU A 43 -12.72 24.73 -21.03
N SER A 44 -13.23 24.96 -19.82
CA SER A 44 -14.66 24.86 -19.54
C SER A 44 -15.49 25.84 -20.39
N ASN A 45 -14.99 27.06 -20.61
CA ASN A 45 -15.66 28.02 -21.50
C ASN A 45 -15.63 27.56 -22.96
N MET A 46 -14.47 27.12 -23.45
CA MET A 46 -14.33 26.56 -24.80
C MET A 46 -15.32 25.39 -25.01
N LEU A 47 -15.36 24.44 -24.07
CA LEU A 47 -16.17 23.22 -24.18
C LEU A 47 -17.69 23.47 -24.22
N LYS A 48 -18.17 24.61 -23.71
CA LYS A 48 -19.60 24.98 -23.77
C LYS A 48 -20.07 25.27 -25.19
N ASP A 49 -19.19 25.83 -26.01
CA ASP A 49 -19.52 26.27 -27.36
C ASP A 49 -19.27 25.16 -28.41
N LEU A 50 -18.63 24.05 -28.01
CA LEU A 50 -18.39 22.91 -28.90
C LEU A 50 -19.68 22.12 -29.17
N SER A 51 -19.84 21.74 -30.45
CA SER A 51 -20.82 20.73 -30.85
C SER A 51 -20.47 19.35 -30.26
N TRP A 52 -21.43 18.42 -30.32
CA TRP A 52 -21.18 17.05 -29.84
C TRP A 52 -20.08 16.35 -30.64
N ASP A 53 -20.10 16.46 -31.97
CA ASP A 53 -19.12 15.83 -32.87
C ASP A 53 -17.71 16.40 -32.62
N ASP A 54 -17.59 17.74 -32.56
CA ASP A 54 -16.31 18.39 -32.29
C ASP A 54 -15.76 18.01 -30.91
N ARG A 55 -16.64 17.86 -29.91
CA ARG A 55 -16.25 17.45 -28.56
C ARG A 55 -15.78 15.99 -28.54
N TYR A 56 -16.46 15.11 -29.28
CA TYR A 56 -16.06 13.71 -29.42
C TYR A 56 -14.66 13.62 -30.06
N GLU A 57 -14.43 14.32 -31.17
CA GLU A 57 -13.13 14.39 -31.85
C GLU A 57 -12.04 14.98 -30.95
N TRP A 58 -12.37 16.04 -30.20
CA TRP A 58 -11.46 16.61 -29.22
C TRP A 58 -11.09 15.60 -28.13
N LEU A 59 -12.05 14.87 -27.57
CA LEU A 59 -11.81 13.81 -26.59
C LEU A 59 -10.95 12.69 -27.17
N LEU A 60 -11.21 12.26 -28.41
CA LEU A 60 -10.42 11.25 -29.09
C LEU A 60 -8.96 11.70 -29.26
N TYR A 61 -8.75 12.95 -29.69
CA TYR A 61 -7.43 13.56 -29.80
C TYR A 61 -6.71 13.60 -28.44
N GLN A 62 -7.37 14.08 -27.38
CA GLN A 62 -6.78 14.14 -26.04
C GLN A 62 -6.47 12.74 -25.49
N LYS A 63 -7.33 11.75 -25.73
CA LYS A 63 -7.08 10.34 -25.33
C LYS A 63 -5.78 9.83 -25.96
N ASN A 64 -5.61 10.05 -27.26
CA ASN A 64 -4.41 9.62 -27.98
C ASN A 64 -3.16 10.38 -27.52
N LYS A 65 -3.28 11.68 -27.24
CA LYS A 65 -2.21 12.50 -26.66
C LYS A 65 -1.81 12.00 -25.27
N GLY A 66 -2.78 11.74 -24.40
CA GLY A 66 -2.57 11.19 -23.05
C GLY A 66 -1.87 9.83 -23.10
N ASN A 67 -2.30 8.94 -23.98
CA ASN A 67 -1.66 7.64 -24.20
C ASN A 67 -0.21 7.79 -24.66
N LYS A 68 0.05 8.70 -25.61
CA LYS A 68 1.41 9.00 -26.08
C LYS A 68 2.31 9.50 -24.94
N LEU A 69 1.82 10.43 -24.13
CA LEU A 69 2.54 10.95 -22.96
C LEU A 69 2.82 9.84 -21.93
N PHE A 70 1.86 8.94 -21.72
CA PHE A 70 2.02 7.79 -20.85
C PHE A 70 3.15 6.86 -21.32
N TYR A 71 3.19 6.51 -22.62
CA TYR A 71 4.27 5.70 -23.18
C TYR A 71 5.63 6.41 -23.15
N GLN A 72 5.64 7.74 -23.20
CA GLN A 72 6.84 8.57 -22.99
C GLN A 72 7.23 8.71 -21.51
N GLN A 73 6.54 8.03 -20.60
CA GLN A 73 6.73 8.10 -19.14
C GLN A 73 6.52 9.50 -18.55
N GLN A 74 5.85 10.40 -19.28
CA GLN A 74 5.49 11.74 -18.82
C GLN A 74 4.16 11.70 -18.06
N TYR A 75 4.14 10.98 -16.93
CA TYR A 75 2.91 10.65 -16.21
C TYR A 75 2.16 11.88 -15.70
N ASP A 76 2.85 12.92 -15.22
CA ASP A 76 2.20 14.16 -14.76
C ASP A 76 1.45 14.88 -15.88
N ARG A 77 2.06 14.96 -17.06
CA ARG A 77 1.42 15.55 -18.24
C ARG A 77 0.26 14.68 -18.72
N ALA A 78 0.40 13.36 -18.68
CA ALA A 78 -0.69 12.44 -19.01
C ALA A 78 -1.89 12.63 -18.05
N ILE A 79 -1.64 12.72 -16.74
CA ILE A 79 -2.66 13.00 -15.72
C ILE A 79 -3.34 14.34 -16.00
N GLN A 80 -2.58 15.39 -16.32
CA GLN A 80 -3.16 16.70 -16.67
C GLN A 80 -4.13 16.58 -17.86
N VAL A 81 -3.74 15.88 -18.93
CA VAL A 81 -4.60 15.66 -20.10
C VAL A 81 -5.85 14.87 -19.73
N TYR A 82 -5.73 13.79 -18.95
CA TYR A 82 -6.89 13.00 -18.52
C TYR A 82 -7.83 13.78 -17.58
N ASP A 83 -7.29 14.62 -16.69
CA ASP A 83 -8.07 15.49 -15.82
C ASP A 83 -8.78 16.60 -16.61
N GLU A 84 -8.18 17.10 -17.70
CA GLU A 84 -8.81 18.03 -18.64
C GLU A 84 -9.93 17.35 -19.43
N MET A 85 -9.73 16.11 -19.88
CA MET A 85 -10.77 15.31 -20.55
C MET A 85 -11.99 15.08 -19.66
N ALA A 86 -11.79 14.86 -18.35
CA ALA A 86 -12.89 14.67 -17.42
C ALA A 86 -13.85 15.87 -17.37
N LEU A 87 -13.39 17.09 -17.65
CA LEU A 87 -14.23 18.29 -17.72
C LEU A 87 -15.16 18.29 -18.96
N ALA A 88 -14.77 17.60 -20.03
CA ALA A 88 -15.58 17.49 -21.25
C ALA A 88 -16.67 16.42 -21.15
N LEU A 89 -16.61 15.52 -20.16
CA LEU A 89 -17.60 14.46 -19.96
C LEU A 89 -18.87 14.93 -19.26
N ASP A 90 -18.87 16.13 -18.66
CA ASP A 90 -19.92 16.61 -17.75
C ASP A 90 -20.95 17.56 -18.41
N LEU A 91 -21.10 17.50 -19.73
CA LEU A 91 -21.85 18.53 -20.47
C LEU A 91 -22.95 17.95 -21.36
N GLN A 92 -24.18 18.05 -20.87
CA GLN A 92 -25.47 18.05 -21.58
C GLN A 92 -25.54 17.22 -22.87
N ASN A 93 -25.66 15.89 -22.76
CA ASN A 93 -26.04 15.05 -23.89
C ASN A 93 -27.31 14.23 -23.60
N THR A 94 -27.88 13.66 -24.66
CA THR A 94 -28.92 12.63 -24.59
C THR A 94 -28.41 11.37 -23.87
N ALA A 95 -29.31 10.54 -23.36
CA ALA A 95 -28.95 9.31 -22.64
C ALA A 95 -28.03 8.39 -23.47
N GLU A 96 -28.33 8.23 -24.76
CA GLU A 96 -27.53 7.42 -25.69
C GLU A 96 -26.10 7.97 -25.86
N ARG A 97 -25.97 9.28 -26.08
CA ARG A 97 -24.67 9.94 -26.23
C ARG A 97 -23.86 9.91 -24.95
N ASN A 98 -24.52 10.02 -23.80
CA ASN A 98 -23.83 9.86 -22.51
C ASN A 98 -23.28 8.45 -22.36
N GLU A 99 -24.01 7.41 -22.76
CA GLU A 99 -23.51 6.03 -22.69
C GLU A 99 -22.29 5.81 -23.58
N ILE A 100 -22.31 6.33 -24.81
CA ILE A 100 -21.14 6.33 -25.72
C ILE A 100 -19.94 7.00 -25.04
N MET A 101 -20.14 8.21 -24.48
CA MET A 101 -19.08 8.94 -23.79
C MET A 101 -18.51 8.17 -22.59
N LYS A 102 -19.36 7.42 -21.87
CA LYS A 102 -18.91 6.58 -20.75
C LYS A 102 -18.00 5.45 -21.23
N GLN A 103 -18.44 4.71 -22.24
CA GLN A 103 -17.74 3.55 -22.75
C GLN A 103 -16.41 3.93 -23.43
N ASP A 104 -16.44 4.95 -24.28
CA ASP A 104 -15.28 5.32 -25.10
C ASP A 104 -14.23 6.16 -24.35
N PHE A 105 -14.67 6.91 -23.33
CA PHE A 105 -13.83 7.88 -22.63
C PHE A 105 -13.87 7.75 -21.12
N GLN A 106 -15.02 7.82 -20.46
CA GLN A 106 -15.06 7.89 -18.99
C GLN A 106 -14.38 6.69 -18.33
N TYR A 107 -14.75 5.46 -18.71
CA TYR A 107 -14.12 4.28 -18.12
C TYR A 107 -12.63 4.22 -18.47
N PRO A 108 -12.20 4.32 -19.75
CA PRO A 108 -10.77 4.34 -20.09
C PRO A 108 -9.96 5.40 -19.36
N ILE A 109 -10.48 6.63 -19.21
CA ILE A 109 -9.81 7.74 -18.50
C ILE A 109 -9.56 7.36 -17.04
N ILE A 110 -10.58 6.83 -16.34
CA ILE A 110 -10.46 6.44 -14.94
C ILE A 110 -9.35 5.40 -14.74
N PHE A 111 -9.32 4.37 -15.59
CA PHE A 111 -8.28 3.33 -15.52
C PHE A 111 -6.90 3.82 -15.97
N ASN A 112 -6.83 4.74 -16.93
CA ASN A 112 -5.57 5.35 -17.35
C ASN A 112 -5.01 6.27 -16.25
N LEU A 113 -5.85 7.02 -15.54
CA LEU A 113 -5.47 7.78 -14.35
C LEU A 113 -4.94 6.84 -13.26
N ALA A 114 -5.66 5.76 -12.95
CA ALA A 114 -5.20 4.75 -12.00
C ALA A 114 -3.81 4.21 -12.35
N LEU A 115 -3.60 3.90 -13.64
CA LEU A 115 -2.32 3.42 -14.14
C LEU A 115 -1.20 4.47 -14.05
N CYS A 116 -1.48 5.74 -14.34
CA CYS A 116 -0.52 6.82 -14.17
C CYS A 116 -0.10 6.97 -12.70
N TYR A 117 -1.06 6.99 -11.77
CA TYR A 117 -0.76 7.06 -10.33
C TYR A 117 0.00 5.82 -9.85
N LYS A 118 -0.34 4.61 -10.35
CA LYS A 118 0.43 3.39 -10.09
C LYS A 118 1.88 3.54 -10.54
N LYS A 119 2.13 4.04 -11.75
CA LYS A 119 3.49 4.25 -12.27
C LYS A 119 4.26 5.33 -11.49
N LYS A 120 3.55 6.31 -10.95
CA LYS A 120 4.08 7.30 -10.00
C LYS A 120 4.28 6.77 -8.57
N LYS A 121 3.93 5.51 -8.29
CA LYS A 121 3.93 4.89 -6.95
C LYS A 121 3.02 5.58 -5.93
N ASP A 122 2.06 6.38 -6.41
CA ASP A 122 0.99 6.95 -5.59
C ASP A 122 -0.15 5.93 -5.49
N TYR A 123 0.11 4.86 -4.71
CA TYR A 123 -0.79 3.72 -4.61
C TYR A 123 -2.14 4.09 -3.97
N ALA A 124 -2.15 5.08 -3.06
CA ALA A 124 -3.37 5.56 -2.42
C ALA A 124 -4.35 6.18 -3.43
N ARG A 125 -3.85 7.03 -4.34
CA ARG A 125 -4.70 7.58 -5.41
C ARG A 125 -5.04 6.52 -6.46
N ALA A 126 -4.09 5.68 -6.84
CA ALA A 126 -4.33 4.60 -7.79
C ALA A 126 -5.48 3.67 -7.35
N SER A 127 -5.47 3.23 -6.09
CA SER A 127 -6.54 2.38 -5.53
C SER A 127 -7.91 3.04 -5.65
N LYS A 128 -8.03 4.33 -5.29
CA LYS A 128 -9.30 5.08 -5.40
C LYS A 128 -9.85 5.10 -6.82
N PHE A 129 -8.99 5.31 -7.82
CA PHE A 129 -9.43 5.31 -9.21
C PHE A 129 -9.82 3.91 -9.69
N TYR A 130 -9.08 2.86 -9.30
CA TYR A 130 -9.48 1.49 -9.61
C TYR A 130 -10.84 1.14 -8.99
N ASP A 131 -11.04 1.45 -7.70
CA ASP A 131 -12.29 1.18 -7.00
C ASP A 131 -13.47 1.93 -7.60
N MET A 132 -13.26 3.20 -7.96
CA MET A 132 -14.26 4.01 -8.67
C MET A 132 -14.60 3.39 -10.03
N GLY A 133 -13.59 2.98 -10.81
CA GLY A 133 -13.78 2.37 -12.12
C GLY A 133 -14.58 1.07 -12.07
N ILE A 134 -14.26 0.18 -11.13
CA ILE A 134 -14.97 -1.10 -10.95
C ILE A 134 -16.42 -0.88 -10.49
N LYS A 135 -16.65 0.08 -9.57
CA LYS A 135 -18.00 0.43 -9.12
C LYS A 135 -18.87 0.94 -10.28
N MET A 136 -18.28 1.66 -11.22
CA MET A 136 -18.99 2.21 -12.37
C MET A 136 -19.20 1.18 -13.48
N TYR A 137 -18.19 0.37 -13.78
CA TYR A 137 -18.24 -0.60 -14.87
C TYR A 137 -17.41 -1.86 -14.53
N PRO A 138 -18.05 -2.89 -13.95
CA PRO A 138 -17.38 -4.12 -13.52
C PRO A 138 -17.13 -5.05 -14.71
N SER A 139 -16.14 -4.70 -15.55
CA SER A 139 -15.70 -5.57 -16.65
C SER A 139 -14.52 -6.44 -16.24
N PRO A 140 -14.44 -7.71 -16.69
CA PRO A 140 -13.30 -8.60 -16.44
C PRO A 140 -11.94 -7.96 -16.73
N ARG A 141 -11.84 -7.21 -17.84
CA ARG A 141 -10.61 -6.49 -18.23
C ARG A 141 -10.14 -5.54 -17.12
N TYR A 142 -11.07 -4.83 -16.52
CA TYR A 142 -10.78 -3.82 -15.51
C TYR A 142 -10.55 -4.43 -14.13
N ILE A 143 -11.30 -5.46 -13.79
CA ILE A 143 -11.11 -6.24 -12.56
C ILE A 143 -9.71 -6.85 -12.55
N LEU A 144 -9.28 -7.47 -13.66
CA LEU A 144 -7.92 -8.01 -13.80
C LEU A 144 -6.85 -6.92 -13.64
N ARG A 145 -7.05 -5.73 -14.22
CA ARG A 145 -6.10 -4.61 -14.05
C ARG A 145 -5.97 -4.17 -12.58
N ARG A 146 -7.06 -4.18 -11.81
CA ARG A 146 -7.03 -3.92 -10.36
C ARG A 146 -6.34 -5.07 -9.61
N GLY A 147 -6.60 -6.31 -10.00
CA GLY A 147 -5.94 -7.49 -9.44
C GLY A 147 -4.42 -7.43 -9.61
N TYR A 148 -3.92 -7.08 -10.79
CA TYR A 148 -2.49 -6.83 -11.00
C TYR A 148 -1.96 -5.65 -10.16
N PHE A 149 -2.76 -4.61 -9.97
CA PHE A 149 -2.38 -3.51 -9.09
C PHE A 149 -2.23 -3.98 -7.63
N HIS A 150 -3.19 -4.73 -7.09
CA HIS A 150 -3.10 -5.29 -5.73
C HIS A 150 -1.94 -6.27 -5.59
N PHE A 151 -1.65 -7.05 -6.64
CA PHE A 151 -0.49 -7.93 -6.67
C PHE A 151 0.82 -7.14 -6.60
N ASP A 152 0.94 -6.04 -7.35
CA ASP A 152 2.12 -5.17 -7.34
C ASP A 152 2.40 -4.57 -5.94
N ILE A 153 1.34 -4.32 -5.15
CA ILE A 153 1.44 -3.81 -3.76
C ILE A 153 1.35 -4.91 -2.70
N GLN A 154 1.43 -6.18 -3.10
CA GLN A 154 1.43 -7.37 -2.22
C GLN A 154 0.18 -7.53 -1.34
N GLU A 155 -0.96 -6.99 -1.78
CA GLU A 155 -2.26 -7.18 -1.11
C GLU A 155 -2.95 -8.44 -1.65
N TYR A 156 -2.37 -9.62 -1.37
CA TYR A 156 -2.79 -10.90 -1.97
C TYR A 156 -4.25 -11.28 -1.67
N ASP A 157 -4.78 -10.94 -0.51
CA ASP A 157 -6.20 -11.16 -0.17
C ASP A 157 -7.15 -10.44 -1.14
N LYS A 158 -6.79 -9.21 -1.54
CA LYS A 158 -7.58 -8.43 -2.50
C LYS A 158 -7.43 -8.96 -3.92
N VAL A 159 -6.25 -9.49 -4.28
CA VAL A 159 -6.05 -10.18 -5.57
C VAL A 159 -6.98 -11.39 -5.67
N GLN A 160 -7.08 -12.19 -4.60
CA GLN A 160 -8.00 -13.32 -4.57
C GLN A 160 -9.46 -12.87 -4.68
N SER A 161 -9.83 -11.79 -4.00
CA SER A 161 -11.16 -11.19 -4.14
C SER A 161 -11.43 -10.75 -5.59
N ASP A 162 -10.47 -10.09 -6.25
CA ASP A 162 -10.62 -9.66 -7.65
C ASP A 162 -10.74 -10.84 -8.62
N LEU A 163 -9.92 -11.88 -8.46
CA LEU A 163 -10.01 -13.09 -9.27
C LEU A 163 -11.35 -13.80 -9.11
N SER A 164 -11.97 -13.73 -7.92
CA SER A 164 -13.29 -14.32 -7.68
C SER A 164 -14.44 -13.55 -8.34
N LEU A 165 -14.26 -12.24 -8.58
CA LEU A 165 -15.24 -11.41 -9.29
C LEU A 165 -15.25 -11.69 -10.80
N VAL A 166 -14.16 -12.24 -11.35
CA VAL A 166 -14.07 -12.60 -12.76
C VAL A 166 -14.76 -13.95 -12.99
N THR A 167 -16.07 -13.90 -13.22
CA THR A 167 -16.86 -15.05 -13.67
C THR A 167 -16.80 -15.20 -15.19
N ASN A 168 -16.88 -16.43 -15.69
CA ASN A 168 -16.96 -16.74 -17.14
C ASN A 168 -15.78 -16.21 -17.98
N ILE A 169 -14.54 -16.30 -17.50
CA ILE A 169 -13.34 -15.90 -18.27
C ILE A 169 -13.25 -16.58 -19.64
N ASN A 170 -13.89 -17.74 -19.80
CA ASN A 170 -13.97 -18.47 -21.06
C ASN A 170 -14.66 -17.68 -22.18
N GLU A 171 -15.55 -16.74 -21.85
CA GLU A 171 -16.22 -15.84 -22.79
C GLU A 171 -15.31 -14.71 -23.31
N TYR A 172 -14.12 -14.54 -22.71
CA TYR A 172 -13.16 -13.49 -23.05
C TYR A 172 -11.78 -14.08 -23.37
N PRO A 173 -11.59 -14.69 -24.57
CA PRO A 173 -10.34 -15.32 -24.96
C PRO A 173 -9.11 -14.42 -24.78
N ASP A 174 -9.24 -13.14 -25.14
CA ASP A 174 -8.18 -12.13 -25.03
C ASP A 174 -7.68 -11.89 -23.59
N LEU A 175 -8.47 -12.27 -22.58
CA LEU A 175 -8.16 -12.04 -21.15
C LEU A 175 -7.79 -13.32 -20.40
N GLN A 176 -7.92 -14.49 -21.04
CA GLN A 176 -7.65 -15.77 -20.39
C GLN A 176 -6.19 -15.88 -19.97
N GLU A 177 -5.27 -15.49 -20.84
CA GLU A 177 -3.83 -15.50 -20.55
C GLU A 177 -3.51 -14.66 -19.31
N ASP A 178 -3.95 -13.39 -19.30
CA ASP A 178 -3.79 -12.47 -18.16
C ASP A 178 -4.40 -13.04 -16.87
N TYR A 179 -5.58 -13.64 -16.95
CA TYR A 179 -6.24 -14.24 -15.78
C TYR A 179 -5.42 -15.40 -15.19
N TYR A 180 -4.99 -16.34 -16.03
CA TYR A 180 -4.23 -17.51 -15.58
C TYR A 180 -2.82 -17.14 -15.11
N ASP A 181 -2.16 -16.17 -15.76
CA ASP A 181 -0.87 -15.62 -15.32
C ASP A 181 -0.98 -15.00 -13.93
N LEU A 182 -1.97 -14.12 -13.69
CA LEU A 182 -2.17 -13.52 -12.37
C LEU A 182 -2.48 -14.58 -11.30
N LYS A 183 -3.32 -15.57 -11.63
CA LYS A 183 -3.67 -16.67 -10.74
C LYS A 183 -2.45 -17.54 -10.39
N GLN A 184 -1.60 -17.82 -11.37
CA GLN A 184 -0.35 -18.56 -11.16
C GLN A 184 0.59 -17.76 -10.26
N LYS A 185 0.82 -16.48 -10.56
CA LYS A 185 1.66 -15.58 -9.76
C LYS A 185 1.21 -15.50 -8.30
N LEU A 186 -0.10 -15.41 -8.06
CA LEU A 186 -0.67 -15.43 -6.73
C LEU A 186 -0.37 -16.73 -5.98
N ASN A 187 -0.60 -17.88 -6.63
CA ASN A 187 -0.33 -19.19 -6.01
C ASN A 187 1.15 -19.37 -5.66
N GLU A 188 2.05 -18.92 -6.54
CA GLU A 188 3.49 -18.96 -6.29
C GLU A 188 3.92 -18.07 -5.13
N ALA A 189 3.36 -16.85 -5.03
CA ALA A 189 3.61 -15.95 -3.92
C ALA A 189 3.14 -16.56 -2.59
N LEU A 190 1.89 -17.04 -2.53
CA LEU A 190 1.33 -17.67 -1.33
C LEU A 190 2.09 -18.94 -0.93
N LYS A 191 2.58 -19.72 -1.89
CA LYS A 191 3.44 -20.88 -1.60
C LYS A 191 4.75 -20.45 -0.95
N LYS A 192 5.42 -19.42 -1.49
CA LYS A 192 6.67 -18.90 -0.93
C LYS A 192 6.47 -18.36 0.49
N ASP A 193 5.38 -17.62 0.73
CA ASP A 193 5.04 -17.11 2.06
C ASP A 193 4.82 -18.26 3.04
N LYS A 194 4.05 -19.29 2.64
CA LYS A 194 3.83 -20.49 3.46
C LYS A 194 5.16 -21.19 3.81
N GLU A 195 6.05 -21.38 2.84
CA GLU A 195 7.37 -22.00 3.06
C GLU A 195 8.28 -21.14 3.95
N LEU A 196 8.16 -19.81 3.88
CA LEU A 196 8.88 -18.90 4.76
C LEU A 196 8.40 -19.04 6.21
N TYR A 197 7.09 -19.00 6.44
CA TYR A 197 6.52 -19.16 7.78
C TYR A 197 6.81 -20.54 8.37
N GLN A 198 6.76 -21.61 7.56
CA GLN A 198 7.13 -22.95 7.99
C GLN A 198 8.59 -23.02 8.46
N ARG A 199 9.52 -22.37 7.73
CA ARG A 199 10.93 -22.30 8.12
C ARG A 199 11.15 -21.50 9.41
N MET A 200 10.50 -20.35 9.55
CA MET A 200 10.57 -19.54 10.77
C MET A 200 10.05 -20.32 11.99
N PHE A 201 8.94 -21.05 11.83
CA PHE A 201 8.38 -21.88 12.89
C PHE A 201 9.34 -23.02 13.31
N GLN A 202 9.94 -23.72 12.33
CA GLN A 202 10.91 -24.79 12.61
C GLN A 202 12.17 -24.30 13.30
N GLN A 203 12.67 -23.12 12.93
CA GLN A 203 13.84 -22.51 13.57
C GLN A 203 13.53 -22.13 15.03
N ASN A 204 12.36 -21.55 15.28
CA ASN A 204 11.96 -21.19 16.64
C ASN A 204 11.74 -22.43 17.52
N SER A 205 11.12 -23.50 17.00
CA SER A 205 10.98 -24.74 17.77
C SER A 205 12.34 -25.37 18.10
N GLN A 206 13.29 -25.34 17.16
CA GLN A 206 14.64 -25.86 17.41
C GLN A 206 15.41 -25.02 18.43
N SER A 207 15.25 -23.69 18.43
CA SER A 207 15.87 -22.84 19.44
C SER A 207 15.29 -23.05 20.83
N ASP A 208 13.98 -23.31 20.93
CA ASP A 208 13.32 -23.60 22.21
C ASP A 208 13.81 -24.95 22.77
N ASP A 209 13.90 -25.98 21.93
CA ASP A 209 14.48 -27.28 22.31
C ASP A 209 15.95 -27.13 22.77
N GLU A 210 16.74 -26.31 22.08
CA GLU A 210 18.14 -26.05 22.43
C GLU A 210 18.29 -25.29 23.76
N GLN A 211 17.42 -24.30 24.01
CA GLN A 211 17.37 -23.57 25.27
C GLN A 211 16.94 -24.48 26.42
N GLN A 212 15.93 -25.31 26.21
CA GLN A 212 15.43 -26.25 27.21
C GLN A 212 16.45 -27.33 27.55
N THR A 213 17.22 -27.78 26.55
CA THR A 213 18.34 -28.72 26.75
C THR A 213 19.49 -28.08 27.56
N LYS A 214 19.78 -26.78 27.33
CA LYS A 214 20.79 -26.04 28.11
C LYS A 214 20.34 -25.81 29.55
N LEU A 215 19.07 -25.46 29.78
CA LEU A 215 18.48 -25.35 31.12
C LEU A 215 18.58 -26.68 31.87
N SER A 216 18.16 -27.78 31.23
CA SER A 216 18.23 -29.12 31.81
C SER A 216 19.64 -29.54 32.22
N LYS A 217 20.66 -29.20 31.41
CA LYS A 217 22.07 -29.45 31.76
C LYS A 217 22.55 -28.58 32.93
N LEU A 218 22.06 -27.34 33.03
CA LEU A 218 22.38 -26.44 34.14
C LEU A 218 21.79 -26.97 35.46
N ASP A 219 20.55 -27.46 35.44
CA ASP A 219 19.87 -28.07 36.59
C ASP A 219 20.61 -29.34 37.06
N GLN A 220 21.04 -30.18 36.12
CA GLN A 220 21.85 -31.37 36.45
C GLN A 220 23.19 -31.00 37.09
N LEU A 221 23.83 -29.92 36.62
CA LEU A 221 25.07 -29.42 37.19
C LEU A 221 24.87 -28.87 38.61
N TYR A 222 23.77 -28.14 38.81
CA TYR A 222 23.37 -27.62 40.12
C TYR A 222 23.13 -28.76 41.13
N GLU A 223 22.35 -29.78 40.75
CA GLU A 223 22.11 -30.95 41.60
C GLU A 223 23.36 -31.78 41.88
N TRP A 224 24.27 -31.88 40.91
CA TRP A 224 25.57 -32.51 41.11
C TRP A 224 26.41 -31.74 42.12
N CYS A 225 26.52 -30.41 41.99
CA CYS A 225 27.22 -29.55 42.93
C CYS A 225 26.62 -29.62 44.34
N LYS A 226 25.29 -29.57 44.48
CA LYS A 226 24.55 -29.70 45.75
C LYS A 226 24.86 -31.02 46.46
N ASN A 227 24.88 -32.12 45.71
CA ASN A 227 25.22 -33.45 46.23
C ASN A 227 26.70 -33.58 46.64
N GLN A 228 27.64 -33.00 45.88
CA GLN A 228 29.06 -33.01 46.24
C GLN A 228 29.34 -32.17 47.50
N PHE A 229 28.73 -31.00 47.62
CA PHE A 229 28.82 -30.16 48.82
C PHE A 229 28.24 -30.88 50.06
N SER A 230 27.08 -31.53 49.93
CA SER A 230 26.48 -32.32 51.01
C SER A 230 27.36 -33.49 51.46
N ARG A 231 28.09 -34.12 50.53
CA ARG A 231 29.04 -35.21 50.83
C ARG A 231 30.33 -34.75 51.49
N ILE A 232 30.86 -33.59 51.10
CA ILE A 232 32.14 -33.08 51.62
C ILE A 232 31.98 -32.46 53.01
N PHE A 233 30.88 -31.77 53.27
CA PHE A 233 30.70 -31.04 54.54
C PHE A 233 29.80 -31.75 55.56
N GLY A 234 29.15 -32.87 55.22
CA GLY A 234 28.25 -33.59 56.14
C GLY A 234 27.05 -32.75 56.63
N CYS A 235 26.84 -31.56 56.07
CA CYS A 235 25.80 -30.64 56.45
C CYS A 235 24.59 -30.87 55.55
N ARG A 236 23.60 -31.61 56.07
CA ARG A 236 22.31 -31.83 55.41
C ARG A 236 21.42 -30.57 55.29
N ARG A 237 21.91 -29.39 55.70
CA ARG A 237 21.07 -28.24 56.09
C ARG A 237 21.46 -26.87 55.54
N LEU A 238 22.15 -26.81 54.39
CA LEU A 238 22.52 -25.52 53.78
C LEU A 238 21.66 -25.12 52.57
N PHE A 239 20.75 -26.01 52.13
CA PHE A 239 19.86 -25.79 50.98
C PHE A 239 18.47 -26.41 51.21
N GLU A 240 18.08 -26.65 52.48
CA GLU A 240 16.67 -26.83 52.81
C GLU A 240 16.07 -25.43 52.72
N ASP A 241 15.07 -25.28 51.85
CA ASP A 241 14.35 -24.05 51.62
C ASP A 241 13.87 -23.49 52.96
N ASP A 242 14.26 -22.26 53.29
CA ASP A 242 13.41 -21.41 54.12
C ASP A 242 12.16 -21.11 53.27
N GLU A 243 11.28 -22.09 53.14
CA GLU A 243 9.84 -21.86 53.01
C GLU A 243 9.42 -21.21 54.34
N SER A 244 9.64 -19.90 54.45
CA SER A 244 8.89 -19.09 55.39
C SER A 244 7.45 -19.06 54.90
N ASP A 245 6.60 -19.81 55.60
CA ASP A 245 5.16 -19.62 55.65
C ASP A 245 4.85 -18.16 56.05
N ASP A 246 4.79 -17.27 55.07
CA ASP A 246 4.01 -16.04 55.20
C ASP A 246 2.63 -16.32 54.56
N ASP A 247 1.75 -16.87 55.39
CA ASP A 247 0.32 -16.68 55.28
C ASP A 247 0.03 -15.17 55.25
N ASP A 248 -0.30 -14.62 54.08
CA ASP A 248 -1.10 -13.40 53.98
C ASP A 248 -1.96 -13.43 52.71
N GLU A 249 -3.09 -14.10 52.86
CA GLU A 249 -4.43 -13.64 52.47
C GLU A 249 -4.51 -12.45 51.48
N SER A 250 -4.64 -12.73 50.19
CA SER A 250 -5.32 -11.79 49.28
C SER A 250 -6.06 -12.52 48.15
N ASP A 251 -7.23 -13.05 48.50
CA ASP A 251 -8.23 -13.61 47.59
C ASP A 251 -8.89 -12.47 46.77
N PRO A 252 -8.74 -12.39 45.43
CA PRO A 252 -9.24 -11.27 44.63
C PRO A 252 -10.72 -11.43 44.22
N LYS A 253 -11.55 -12.10 45.04
CA LYS A 253 -12.98 -12.29 44.77
C LYS A 253 -13.85 -11.89 45.95
N LYS A 254 -13.92 -10.59 46.25
CA LYS A 254 -15.03 -9.95 46.98
C LYS A 254 -14.97 -8.41 46.88
N PHE A 255 -15.37 -7.87 45.73
CA PHE A 255 -16.06 -6.58 45.69
C PHE A 255 -17.32 -6.74 44.82
N LEU A 256 -18.38 -7.13 45.53
CA LEU A 256 -19.79 -6.91 45.24
C LEU A 256 -19.98 -5.51 44.63
N GLU A 257 -20.67 -5.35 43.48
CA GLU A 257 -22.14 -5.34 43.41
C GLU A 257 -22.79 -4.67 44.64
N ASN A 258 -22.91 -3.33 44.59
CA ASN A 258 -24.13 -2.57 44.90
C ASN A 258 -23.78 -1.15 45.34
N LYS A 259 -23.94 -0.21 44.41
CA LYS A 259 -24.65 1.05 44.62
C LYS A 259 -25.33 1.47 43.32
#